data_AF-A0A3C1X5Z3-F1
#
_entry.id   AF-A0A3C1X5Z3-F1
#
_cell.length_a   1.000
_cell.length_b   1.000
_cell.length_c   1.000
_cell.angle_alpha   90.00
_cell.angle_beta   90.00
_cell.angle_gamma   90.00
#
_symmetry.space_group_name_H-M   'P 1'
#
loop_
_entity.id
_entity.type
_entity.pdbx_description
1 polymer ?
#
loop_
_entity_poly.entity_id
_entity_poly.type
_entity_poly.pdbx_seq_one_letter_code
_entity_poly.pdbx_strand_id
1 'polypeptide(L)'
;MLSEVPLMLQLMKRPVSVRLLLGLLLLSGAALAGWRYFLPSTGRSDADFIPPDAVCRQALSRVLEAWQAGIPVGPVPQSAPLIHVTDSSRIQQRPLQSWRILGQVPGNAASCYAVQLTLDQPVEQRRERYVVVGIDPLWVFRHEDYDLLLHWEHPMEPESTATGDRGQQAP
;
A
#
# COMPACT_ATOMS: atom_id res chain seq x y z
N MET A 1 35.79 -85.74 0.80
CA MET A 1 34.61 -86.62 0.75
C MET A 1 33.79 -86.35 2.00
N LEU A 2 32.51 -85.98 1.81
CA LEU A 2 31.31 -86.23 2.65
C LEU A 2 31.48 -86.10 4.18
N SER A 3 30.71 -85.32 4.94
CA SER A 3 29.25 -85.14 4.89
C SER A 3 28.79 -84.15 5.99
N GLU A 4 27.51 -83.76 5.93
CA GLU A 4 26.66 -83.18 6.99
C GLU A 4 26.75 -81.67 7.34
N VAL A 5 25.90 -80.88 6.68
CA VAL A 5 25.13 -79.78 7.31
C VAL A 5 23.83 -80.44 7.80
N PRO A 6 23.39 -80.33 9.08
CA PRO A 6 22.62 -79.15 9.54
C PRO A 6 22.58 -78.88 11.06
N LEU A 7 22.45 -77.62 11.48
CA LEU A 7 21.68 -77.32 12.69
C LEU A 7 20.97 -75.97 12.55
N MET A 8 19.65 -76.06 12.46
CA MET A 8 18.69 -74.98 12.67
C MET A 8 18.95 -74.24 14.00
N LEU A 9 18.75 -72.92 13.97
CA LEU A 9 18.39 -71.96 15.04
C LEU A 9 19.24 -70.69 14.85
N GLN A 10 18.75 -69.46 14.77
CA GLN A 10 17.44 -68.92 15.02
C GLN A 10 17.22 -67.70 14.14
N LEU A 11 16.06 -67.74 13.51
CA LEU A 11 15.32 -66.62 12.95
C LEU A 11 14.95 -65.66 14.08
N MET A 12 15.84 -64.74 14.47
CA MET A 12 15.54 -63.75 15.52
C MET A 12 14.82 -62.53 14.93
N LYS A 13 13.61 -62.76 14.42
CA LYS A 13 12.60 -61.70 14.24
C LYS A 13 11.96 -61.44 15.60
N ARG A 14 12.49 -60.48 16.35
CA ARG A 14 11.84 -60.03 17.59
C ARG A 14 10.69 -59.08 17.24
N PRO A 15 9.45 -59.36 17.69
CA PRO A 15 8.32 -58.47 17.45
C PRO A 15 8.48 -57.24 18.34
N VAL A 16 8.70 -56.08 17.74
CA VAL A 16 8.57 -54.80 18.45
C VAL A 16 7.13 -54.71 18.92
N SER A 17 6.94 -54.68 20.24
CA SER A 17 5.65 -54.74 20.88
C SER A 17 4.79 -53.54 20.44
N VAL A 18 3.68 -53.85 19.76
CA VAL A 18 2.68 -52.89 19.23
C VAL A 18 2.12 -51.94 20.33
N ARG A 19 2.28 -52.30 21.60
CA ARG A 19 1.89 -51.47 22.75
C ARG A 19 2.82 -50.28 23.04
N LEU A 20 4.02 -50.23 22.47
CA LEU A 20 4.96 -49.11 22.65
C LEU A 20 4.80 -48.02 21.58
N LEU A 21 4.09 -48.30 20.48
CA LEU A 21 3.80 -47.33 19.42
C LEU A 21 2.53 -46.50 19.68
N LEU A 22 1.63 -46.93 20.57
CA LEU A 22 0.39 -46.19 20.85
C LEU A 22 0.54 -45.08 21.91
N GLY A 23 1.57 -45.15 22.77
CA GLY A 23 1.77 -44.15 23.84
C GLY A 23 2.40 -42.83 23.36
N LEU A 24 3.10 -42.83 22.22
CA LEU A 24 3.83 -41.66 21.71
C LEU A 24 3.03 -40.83 20.69
N LEU A 25 1.82 -41.29 20.33
CA LEU A 25 0.95 -40.64 19.34
C LEU A 25 -0.13 -39.73 19.99
N LEU A 26 -0.19 -39.68 21.33
CA LEU A 26 -1.13 -38.82 22.06
C LEU A 26 -0.50 -37.54 22.65
N LEU A 27 0.81 -37.33 22.47
CA LEU A 27 1.52 -36.08 22.80
C LEU A 27 1.90 -35.24 21.56
N SER A 28 1.48 -35.66 20.37
CA SER A 28 1.72 -34.96 19.09
C SER A 28 0.46 -34.33 18.49
N GLY A 29 -0.67 -34.33 19.21
CA GLY A 29 -1.93 -33.74 18.74
C GLY A 29 -2.16 -32.28 19.14
N ALA A 30 -1.45 -31.76 20.14
CA ALA A 30 -1.72 -30.43 20.71
C ALA A 30 -0.72 -29.33 20.30
N ALA A 31 0.32 -29.64 19.51
CA ALA A 31 1.34 -28.66 19.11
C ALA A 31 1.10 -28.01 17.74
N LEU A 32 0.19 -28.54 16.90
CA LEU A 32 -0.06 -28.01 15.55
C LEU A 32 -1.29 -27.10 15.44
N ALA A 33 -2.14 -27.01 16.47
CA ALA A 33 -3.34 -26.16 16.45
C ALA A 33 -3.12 -24.76 17.06
N GLY A 34 -2.04 -24.54 17.82
CA GLY A 34 -1.77 -23.26 18.51
C GLY A 34 -1.00 -22.23 17.68
N TRP A 35 -0.30 -22.64 16.62
CA TRP A 35 0.62 -21.73 15.91
C TRP A 35 -0.08 -20.70 15.00
N ARG A 36 -1.37 -20.92 14.66
CA ARG A 36 -2.11 -20.01 13.77
C ARG A 36 -2.67 -18.76 14.46
N TYR A 37 -2.67 -18.72 15.79
CA TYR A 37 -3.16 -17.56 16.56
C TYR A 37 -2.04 -16.70 17.16
N PHE A 38 -0.77 -17.07 16.95
CA PHE A 38 0.40 -16.36 17.48
C PHE A 38 1.36 -15.91 16.37
N LEU A 39 0.86 -15.67 15.15
CA LEU A 39 1.59 -14.80 14.23
C LEU A 39 1.16 -13.37 14.54
N PRO A 40 2.08 -12.46 14.95
CA PRO A 40 1.76 -11.05 14.98
C PRO A 40 1.30 -10.68 13.57
N SER A 41 0.11 -10.09 13.44
CA SER A 41 -0.23 -9.39 12.21
C SER A 41 0.83 -8.30 12.07
N THR A 42 1.79 -8.50 11.18
CA THR A 42 2.60 -7.40 10.64
C THR A 42 1.64 -6.56 9.80
N GLY A 43 0.85 -5.73 10.49
CA GLY A 43 0.06 -4.69 9.86
C GLY A 43 1.01 -3.81 9.09
N ARG A 44 0.62 -3.43 7.87
CA ARG A 44 1.37 -2.41 7.14
C ARG A 44 1.33 -1.12 7.95
N SER A 45 2.49 -0.52 8.14
CA SER A 45 2.63 0.82 8.71
C SER A 45 2.37 1.86 7.64
N ASP A 46 2.08 3.09 8.04
CA ASP A 46 1.92 4.21 7.10
C ASP A 46 3.16 4.41 6.22
N ALA A 47 4.35 4.07 6.74
CA ALA A 47 5.60 4.12 6.02
C ALA A 47 5.64 3.17 4.81
N ASP A 48 4.90 2.06 4.85
CA ASP A 48 4.82 1.11 3.73
C ASP A 48 4.07 1.68 2.52
N PHE A 49 3.35 2.80 2.70
CA PHE A 49 2.61 3.50 1.67
C PHE A 49 3.31 4.78 1.18
N ILE A 50 4.55 5.00 1.59
CA ILE A 50 5.38 6.09 1.09
C ILE A 50 6.19 5.57 -0.11
N PRO A 51 5.92 6.05 -1.34
CA PRO A 51 6.68 5.61 -2.50
C PRO A 51 8.16 6.06 -2.39
N PRO A 52 9.12 5.26 -2.90
CA PRO A 52 10.54 5.65 -2.93
C PRO A 52 10.77 6.96 -3.69
N ASP A 53 11.76 7.77 -3.27
CA ASP A 53 12.05 9.09 -3.89
C ASP A 53 12.23 9.01 -5.42
N ALA A 54 12.90 7.98 -5.92
CA ALA A 54 13.07 7.77 -7.36
C ALA A 54 11.72 7.62 -8.10
N VAL A 55 10.77 6.91 -7.51
CA VAL A 55 9.41 6.72 -8.05
C VAL A 55 8.65 8.04 -8.02
N CYS A 56 8.74 8.78 -6.91
CA CYS A 56 8.11 10.09 -6.78
C CYS A 56 8.61 11.10 -7.81
N ARG A 57 9.94 11.22 -7.97
CA ARG A 57 10.56 12.12 -8.96
C ARG A 57 10.18 11.75 -10.37
N GLN A 58 10.15 10.45 -10.69
CA GLN A 58 9.73 9.97 -11.99
C GLN A 58 8.27 10.33 -12.26
N ALA A 59 7.36 10.07 -11.32
CA ALA A 59 5.95 10.40 -11.46
C ALA A 59 5.73 11.90 -11.67
N LEU A 60 6.39 12.74 -10.87
CA LEU A 60 6.34 14.19 -11.01
C LEU A 60 6.89 14.65 -12.38
N SER A 61 7.99 14.06 -12.85
CA SER A 61 8.55 14.37 -14.16
C SER A 61 7.56 14.04 -15.27
N ARG A 62 6.90 12.87 -15.21
CA ARG A 62 5.86 12.49 -16.18
C ARG A 62 4.67 13.46 -16.20
N VAL A 63 4.25 13.94 -15.04
CA VAL A 63 3.18 14.96 -14.94
C VAL A 63 3.60 16.28 -15.59
N LEU A 64 4.85 16.72 -15.38
CA LEU A 64 5.36 17.97 -15.96
C LEU A 64 5.61 17.84 -17.47
N GLU A 65 6.10 16.68 -17.94
CA GLU A 65 6.18 16.33 -19.36
C GLU A 65 4.80 16.37 -20.02
N ALA A 66 3.79 15.75 -19.40
CA ALA A 66 2.42 15.74 -19.89
C ALA A 66 1.84 17.15 -19.99
N TRP A 67 2.07 17.99 -18.97
CA TRP A 67 1.63 19.39 -18.99
C TRP A 67 2.34 20.20 -20.09
N GLN A 68 3.66 20.04 -20.25
CA GLN A 68 4.42 20.67 -21.33
C GLN A 68 3.91 20.23 -22.72
N ALA A 69 3.42 19.00 -22.85
CA ALA A 69 2.76 18.48 -24.05
C ALA A 69 1.29 18.94 -24.22
N GLY A 70 0.77 19.79 -23.33
CA GLY A 70 -0.60 20.31 -23.39
C GLY A 70 -1.67 19.35 -22.88
N ILE A 71 -1.29 18.29 -22.15
CA ILE A 71 -2.25 17.36 -21.54
C ILE A 71 -2.85 18.04 -20.29
N PRO A 72 -4.20 18.06 -20.14
CA PRO A 72 -4.86 18.69 -19.00
C PRO A 72 -4.66 17.87 -17.71
N VAL A 73 -5.13 18.43 -16.60
CA VAL A 73 -5.14 17.74 -15.30
C VAL A 73 -6.02 16.48 -15.32
N GLY A 74 -5.68 15.51 -14.47
CA GLY A 74 -6.35 14.21 -14.39
C GLY A 74 -5.37 13.04 -14.57
N PRO A 75 -5.79 11.91 -15.15
CA PRO A 75 -4.92 10.77 -15.36
C PRO A 75 -3.86 11.06 -16.44
N VAL A 76 -2.60 10.78 -16.13
CA VAL A 76 -1.48 10.85 -17.10
C VAL A 76 -1.54 9.63 -18.03
N PRO A 77 -1.62 9.81 -19.35
CA PRO A 77 -1.68 8.70 -20.30
C PRO A 77 -0.47 7.77 -20.18
N GLN A 78 -0.69 6.47 -20.45
CA GLN A 78 0.37 5.47 -20.57
C GLN A 78 1.31 5.39 -19.35
N SER A 79 0.76 5.62 -18.15
CA SER A 79 1.48 5.49 -16.88
C SER A 79 1.18 4.15 -16.20
N ALA A 80 2.20 3.53 -15.62
CA ALA A 80 2.10 2.36 -14.77
C ALA A 80 3.12 2.51 -13.61
N PRO A 81 2.69 2.67 -12.35
CA PRO A 81 1.30 2.74 -11.88
C PRO A 81 0.55 3.94 -12.48
N LEU A 82 -0.78 3.93 -12.40
CA LEU A 82 -1.60 5.02 -12.91
C LEU A 82 -1.27 6.30 -12.14
N ILE A 83 -0.88 7.37 -12.84
CA ILE A 83 -0.59 8.67 -12.22
C ILE A 83 -1.79 9.59 -12.41
N HIS A 84 -2.30 10.15 -11.32
CA HIS A 84 -3.30 11.22 -11.33
C HIS A 84 -2.66 12.54 -10.87
N VAL A 85 -2.93 13.62 -11.61
CA VAL A 85 -2.55 14.98 -11.20
C VAL A 85 -3.76 15.78 -10.74
N THR A 86 -3.61 16.47 -9.62
CA THR A 86 -4.53 17.49 -9.12
C THR A 86 -3.77 18.80 -8.96
N ASP A 87 -4.13 19.76 -9.80
CA ASP A 87 -3.53 21.11 -9.79
C ASP A 87 -4.60 22.13 -10.22
N SER A 88 -5.21 22.78 -9.25
CA SER A 88 -6.28 23.76 -9.44
C SER A 88 -5.81 25.00 -10.20
N SER A 89 -4.51 25.30 -10.17
CA SER A 89 -3.95 26.45 -10.88
C SER A 89 -3.96 26.28 -12.40
N ARG A 90 -3.95 25.02 -12.88
CA ARG A 90 -3.97 24.66 -14.30
C ARG A 90 -5.35 24.76 -14.94
N ILE A 91 -6.40 25.11 -14.19
CA ILE A 91 -7.75 25.31 -14.74
C ILE A 91 -7.75 26.40 -15.83
N GLN A 92 -6.87 27.39 -15.74
CA GLN A 92 -6.69 28.42 -16.77
C GLN A 92 -5.94 27.93 -18.03
N GLN A 93 -5.52 26.66 -18.07
CA GLN A 93 -4.85 26.00 -19.19
C GLN A 93 -3.63 26.75 -19.74
N ARG A 94 -2.88 27.42 -18.86
CA ARG A 94 -1.65 28.10 -19.27
C ARG A 94 -0.60 27.08 -19.70
N PRO A 95 0.00 27.23 -20.91
CA PRO A 95 1.04 26.32 -21.36
C PRO A 95 2.29 26.39 -20.47
N LEU A 96 2.89 25.23 -20.19
CA LEU A 96 4.17 25.15 -19.52
C LEU A 96 5.28 25.18 -20.58
N GLN A 97 6.11 26.22 -20.57
CA GLN A 97 7.23 26.36 -21.50
C GLN A 97 8.41 25.49 -21.08
N SER A 98 8.79 25.52 -19.80
CA SER A 98 9.88 24.70 -19.26
C SER A 98 9.72 24.47 -17.76
N TRP A 99 10.40 23.47 -17.24
CA TRP A 99 10.36 23.13 -15.82
C TRP A 99 11.69 22.54 -15.34
N ARG A 100 11.90 22.62 -14.02
CA ARG A 100 13.03 22.00 -13.34
C ARG A 100 12.64 21.61 -11.92
N ILE A 101 12.81 20.33 -11.58
CA ILE A 101 12.72 19.87 -10.19
C ILE A 101 13.96 20.34 -9.45
N LEU A 102 13.79 21.17 -8.42
CA LEU A 102 14.88 21.75 -7.63
C LEU A 102 15.37 20.79 -6.55
N GLY A 103 14.50 19.94 -6.03
CA GLY A 103 14.82 19.00 -4.96
C GLY A 103 13.63 18.68 -4.08
N GLN A 104 13.82 17.73 -3.17
CA GLN A 104 12.86 17.44 -2.12
C GLN A 104 12.94 18.56 -1.07
N VAL A 105 11.80 18.96 -0.51
CA VAL A 105 11.69 20.00 0.51
C VAL A 105 10.79 19.52 1.64
N PRO A 106 10.92 20.07 2.86
CA PRO A 106 9.97 19.80 3.92
C PRO A 106 8.54 20.22 3.52
N GLY A 107 7.55 19.45 3.95
CA GLY A 107 6.13 19.73 3.72
C GLY A 107 5.23 18.80 4.53
N ASN A 108 3.92 18.96 4.37
CA ASN A 108 2.90 18.19 5.10
C ASN A 108 2.77 16.73 4.62
N ALA A 109 3.58 16.32 3.64
CA ALA A 109 3.70 14.94 3.17
C ALA A 109 5.17 14.54 3.07
N ALA A 110 5.43 13.23 3.19
CA ALA A 110 6.79 12.67 3.16
C ALA A 110 7.54 12.99 1.86
N SER A 111 6.82 13.07 0.73
CA SER A 111 7.39 13.25 -0.61
C SER A 111 6.94 14.58 -1.22
N CYS A 112 7.54 15.69 -0.76
CA CYS A 112 7.29 17.04 -1.28
C CYS A 112 8.49 17.58 -2.05
N TYR A 113 8.27 18.17 -3.23
CA TYR A 113 9.31 18.64 -4.14
C TYR A 113 9.08 20.10 -4.52
N ALA A 114 10.16 20.90 -4.50
CA ALA A 114 10.16 22.21 -5.10
C ALA A 114 10.44 22.12 -6.60
N VAL A 115 9.64 22.82 -7.40
CA VAL A 115 9.73 22.86 -8.85
C VAL A 115 9.74 24.30 -9.33
N GLN A 116 10.69 24.63 -10.20
CA GLN A 116 10.66 25.87 -10.96
C GLN A 116 9.91 25.63 -12.27
N LEU A 117 8.92 26.47 -12.54
CA LEU A 117 8.10 26.44 -13.74
C LEU A 117 8.31 27.74 -14.52
N THR A 118 8.34 27.65 -15.85
CA THR A 118 8.21 28.80 -16.73
C THR A 118 6.92 28.62 -17.52
N LEU A 119 5.93 29.44 -17.21
CA LEU A 119 4.63 29.46 -17.87
C LEU A 119 4.67 30.43 -19.04
N ASP A 120 3.85 30.15 -20.05
CA ASP A 120 3.63 31.05 -21.18
C ASP A 120 2.34 31.88 -21.00
N GLN A 121 2.19 32.93 -21.81
CA GLN A 121 0.98 33.75 -21.95
C GLN A 121 0.41 34.32 -20.63
N PRO A 122 1.07 35.33 -20.00
CA PRO A 122 2.37 35.92 -20.34
C PRO A 122 3.53 35.08 -19.82
N VAL A 123 4.75 35.32 -20.30
CA VAL A 123 5.92 34.60 -19.76
C VAL A 123 6.10 34.92 -18.27
N GLU A 124 6.06 33.88 -17.43
CA GLU A 124 6.13 34.02 -15.99
C GLU A 124 6.93 32.85 -15.38
N GLN A 125 7.87 33.15 -14.49
CA GLN A 125 8.54 32.13 -13.70
C GLN A 125 7.88 31.97 -12.34
N ARG A 126 7.56 30.72 -11.97
CA ARG A 126 7.01 30.37 -10.67
C ARG A 126 7.88 29.33 -9.97
N ARG A 127 7.87 29.37 -8.65
CA ARG A 127 8.37 28.27 -7.81
C ARG A 127 7.18 27.71 -7.08
N GLU A 128 6.86 26.46 -7.37
CA GLU A 128 5.72 25.76 -6.79
C GLU A 128 6.20 24.49 -6.10
N ARG A 129 5.37 23.95 -5.22
CA ARG A 129 5.64 22.70 -4.51
C ARG A 129 4.64 21.65 -4.94
N TYR A 130 5.11 20.42 -5.11
CA TYR A 130 4.29 19.27 -5.47
C TYR A 130 4.48 18.15 -4.46
N VAL A 131 3.39 17.49 -4.11
CA VAL A 131 3.33 16.36 -3.20
C VAL A 131 3.01 15.11 -4.02
N VAL A 132 3.75 14.03 -3.80
CA VAL A 132 3.48 12.72 -4.41
C VAL A 132 3.09 11.71 -3.33
N VAL A 133 1.95 11.06 -3.46
CA VAL A 133 1.43 10.08 -2.49
C VAL A 133 0.79 8.88 -3.19
N GLY A 134 0.68 7.76 -2.48
CA GLY A 134 0.05 6.54 -2.97
C GLY A 134 1.05 5.50 -3.50
N ILE A 135 0.53 4.41 -4.04
CA ILE A 135 1.32 3.32 -4.63
C ILE A 135 0.78 3.02 -6.04
N ASP A 136 -0.49 2.66 -6.11
CA ASP A 136 -1.23 2.46 -7.35
C ASP A 136 -2.73 2.74 -7.10
N PRO A 137 -3.26 3.89 -7.54
CA PRO A 137 -2.57 4.93 -8.30
C PRO A 137 -1.57 5.76 -7.47
N LEU A 138 -0.65 6.43 -8.17
CA LEU A 138 0.13 7.55 -7.65
C LEU A 138 -0.63 8.85 -7.87
N TRP A 139 -0.71 9.68 -6.83
CA TRP A 139 -1.30 11.01 -6.90
C TRP A 139 -0.23 12.08 -6.79
N VAL A 140 -0.28 13.05 -7.69
CA VAL A 140 0.57 14.25 -7.71
C VAL A 140 -0.31 15.46 -7.47
N PHE A 141 -0.18 16.05 -6.30
CA PHE A 141 -0.91 17.26 -5.92
C PHE A 141 0.00 18.47 -6.00
N ARG A 142 -0.54 19.62 -6.42
CA ARG A 142 0.05 20.89 -6.02
C ARG A 142 -0.07 21.00 -4.50
N HIS A 143 0.98 21.47 -3.83
CA HIS A 143 1.04 21.45 -2.37
C HIS A 143 -0.09 22.24 -1.72
N GLU A 144 -0.47 23.40 -2.28
CA GLU A 144 -1.59 24.19 -1.75
C GLU A 144 -2.92 23.43 -1.88
N ASP A 145 -3.10 22.63 -2.92
CA ASP A 145 -4.32 21.82 -3.09
C ASP A 145 -4.32 20.63 -2.12
N TYR A 146 -3.16 20.03 -1.87
CA TYR A 146 -3.00 18.98 -0.87
C TYR A 146 -3.28 19.51 0.55
N ASP A 147 -2.78 20.71 0.86
CA ASP A 147 -3.01 21.35 2.15
C ASP A 147 -4.49 21.63 2.35
N LEU A 148 -5.21 22.12 1.34
CA LEU A 148 -6.66 22.31 1.43
C LEU A 148 -7.41 21.01 1.74
N LEU A 149 -6.99 19.87 1.17
CA LEU A 149 -7.58 18.57 1.47
C LEU A 149 -7.35 18.14 2.93
N LEU A 150 -6.18 18.44 3.50
CA LEU A 150 -5.87 18.11 4.90
C LEU A 150 -6.66 18.95 5.91
N HIS A 151 -7.00 20.18 5.54
CA HIS A 151 -7.71 21.12 6.42
C HIS A 151 -9.23 21.12 6.23
N TRP A 152 -9.76 20.24 5.37
CA TRP A 152 -11.21 20.11 5.24
C TRP A 152 -11.80 19.36 6.43
N GLU A 153 -12.49 20.12 7.30
CA GLU A 153 -13.33 19.58 8.37
C GLU A 153 -14.65 19.08 7.77
N HIS A 154 -14.93 17.78 7.88
CA HIS A 154 -16.26 17.24 7.60
C HIS A 154 -17.12 17.32 8.87
N PRO A 155 -18.19 18.13 8.90
CA PRO A 155 -19.21 17.97 9.93
C PRO A 155 -19.90 16.63 9.69
N MET A 156 -19.60 15.65 10.54
CA MET A 156 -20.42 14.45 10.65
C MET A 156 -21.73 14.90 11.31
N GLU A 157 -22.85 14.87 10.58
CA GLU A 157 -24.15 15.00 11.25
C GLU A 157 -24.26 13.87 12.28
N PRO A 158 -24.60 14.18 13.55
CA PRO A 158 -24.78 13.13 14.53
C PRO A 158 -25.87 12.20 14.04
N GLU A 159 -25.61 10.88 14.10
CA GLU A 159 -26.59 9.87 13.72
C GLU A 159 -27.90 10.16 14.46
N SER A 160 -28.96 10.44 13.70
CA SER A 160 -30.31 10.48 14.23
C SER A 160 -30.57 9.11 14.86
N THR A 161 -30.56 9.05 16.18
CA THR A 161 -31.03 7.90 16.93
C THR A 161 -32.52 7.76 16.64
N ALA A 162 -32.83 7.05 15.55
CA ALA A 162 -34.13 6.45 15.34
C ALA A 162 -34.30 5.33 16.37
N THR A 163 -34.48 5.73 17.64
CA THR A 163 -35.01 4.87 18.69
C THR A 163 -36.44 4.57 18.29
N GLY A 164 -36.66 3.33 17.86
CA GLY A 164 -37.96 2.82 17.48
C GLY A 164 -38.97 2.97 18.62
N ASP A 165 -40.05 3.67 18.33
CA ASP A 165 -41.30 3.52 19.08
C ASP A 165 -42.24 2.67 18.23
N ARG A 166 -42.18 1.36 18.45
CA ARG A 166 -43.15 0.40 17.95
C ARG A 166 -43.48 -0.59 19.07
N GLY A 167 -44.50 -0.26 19.85
CA GLY A 167 -45.42 -1.25 20.42
C GLY A 167 -45.71 -1.15 21.91
N GLN A 168 -46.90 -0.63 22.25
CA GLN A 168 -47.77 -1.03 23.37
C GLN A 168 -49.03 -0.14 23.32
N GLN A 169 -50.29 -0.54 23.47
CA GLN A 169 -51.03 -1.80 23.41
C GLN A 169 -52.51 -1.35 23.49
N ALA A 170 -53.42 -2.04 22.80
CA ALA A 170 -54.86 -1.77 22.82
C ALA A 170 -55.48 -1.90 24.22
N PRO A 171 -56.65 -1.27 24.44
CA PRO A 171 -57.84 -2.09 24.69
C PRO A 171 -58.92 -1.99 23.60
#